data_AF-A0A8J6WD70-F1
#
_entry.id   AF-A0A8J6WD70-F1
#
_cell.length_a   1.000
_cell.length_b   1.000
_cell.length_c   1.000
_cell.angle_alpha   90.00
_cell.angle_beta   90.00
_cell.angle_gamma   90.00
#
_symmetry.space_group_name_H-M   'P 1'
#
loop_
_entity.id
_entity.type
_entity.pdbx_description
1 polymer ?
#
loop_
_entity_poly.entity_id
_entity_poly.type
_entity_poly.pdbx_seq_one_letter_code
_entity_poly.pdbx_strand_id
1 'polypeptide(L)'
;MSLHLPERLKRHITTRAFDKALRETLDYLGIRGMSTYSFRQSLLTMMHFEKGYSLRTLQKITQHEDIGNLARYLEIGQQEADEALRGLWG
;
A
#
# COMPACT_ATOMS: atom_id res chain seq x y z
N MET A 1 -19.91 16.56 -3.20
CA MET A 1 -19.63 16.85 -1.77
C MET A 1 -18.24 17.47 -1.69
N SER A 2 -18.13 18.79 -1.87
CA SER A 2 -16.83 19.47 -1.93
C SER A 2 -16.24 19.56 -0.54
N LEU A 3 -15.17 18.81 -0.28
CA LEU A 3 -14.40 18.93 0.96
C LEU A 3 -13.80 20.34 1.00
N HIS A 4 -14.34 21.20 1.88
CA HIS A 4 -13.78 22.52 2.12
C HIS A 4 -12.51 22.36 2.96
N LEU A 5 -11.36 22.28 2.30
CA LEU A 5 -10.06 22.17 2.95
C LEU A 5 -9.68 23.53 3.56
N PRO A 6 -9.37 23.63 4.87
CA PRO A 6 -8.93 24.88 5.49
C PRO A 6 -7.73 25.48 4.77
N GLU A 7 -7.64 26.81 4.68
CA GLU A 7 -6.60 27.57 3.94
C GLU A 7 -5.16 27.11 4.21
N ARG A 8 -4.89 26.58 5.42
CA ARG A 8 -3.59 25.99 5.81
C ARG A 8 -3.15 24.81 4.93
N LEU A 9 -4.10 24.09 4.32
CA LEU A 9 -3.88 22.95 3.44
C LEU A 9 -3.67 23.34 1.97
N LYS A 10 -3.83 24.62 1.59
CA LYS A 10 -3.59 25.11 0.22
C LYS A 10 -2.11 25.24 -0.13
N ARG A 11 -1.21 25.05 0.83
CA ARG A 11 0.25 25.01 0.60
C ARG A 11 0.70 23.55 0.47
N HIS A 12 1.69 23.30 -0.39
CA HIS A 12 2.27 21.98 -0.56
C HIS A 12 2.71 21.40 0.79
N ILE A 13 2.16 20.25 1.17
CA ILE A 13 2.62 19.48 2.32
C ILE A 13 3.84 18.67 1.87
N THR A 14 4.91 18.72 2.66
CA THR A 14 6.08 17.87 2.41
C THR A 14 5.76 16.43 2.82
N THR A 15 6.36 15.45 2.14
CA THR A 15 6.21 14.03 2.48
C THR A 15 6.53 13.75 3.95
N ARG A 16 7.54 14.44 4.51
CA ARG A 16 7.91 14.33 5.93
C ARG A 16 6.82 14.84 6.87
N ALA A 17 6.20 15.97 6.54
CA ALA A 17 5.12 16.52 7.36
C ALA A 17 3.89 15.60 7.34
N PHE A 18 3.59 15.00 6.19
CA PHE A 18 2.52 14.00 6.10
C PHE A 18 2.86 12.71 6.88
N ASP A 19 4.06 12.16 6.71
CA ASP A 19 4.49 10.94 7.42
C ASP A 19 4.48 11.16 8.94
N LYS A 20 4.87 12.34 9.41
CA LYS A 20 4.77 12.71 10.84
C LYS A 20 3.33 12.69 11.34
N ALA A 21 2.42 13.38 10.65
CA ALA A 21 1.01 13.42 11.05
C ALA A 21 0.36 12.02 11.01
N LEU A 22 0.74 11.19 10.03
CA LEU A 22 0.30 9.80 9.95
C LEU A 22 0.77 9.01 11.16
N ARG A 23 2.07 9.08 11.52
CA ARG A 23 2.61 8.38 12.69
C ARG A 23 1.94 8.82 13.99
N GLU A 24 1.76 10.12 14.20
CA GLU A 24 1.06 10.65 15.39
C GLU A 24 -0.36 10.10 15.50
N THR A 25 -1.07 9.99 14.37
CA THR A 25 -2.43 9.41 14.35
C THR A 25 -2.41 7.92 14.67
N LEU A 26 -1.44 7.18 14.13
CA LEU A 26 -1.30 5.74 14.36
C LEU A 26 -0.91 5.45 15.81
N ASP A 27 0.01 6.23 16.38
CA ASP A 27 0.40 6.15 17.79
C ASP A 27 -0.80 6.41 18.71
N TYR A 28 -1.64 7.41 18.39
CA TYR A 28 -2.89 7.68 19.10
C TYR A 28 -3.86 6.49 19.06
N LEU A 29 -3.92 5.77 17.93
CA LEU A 29 -4.72 4.55 17.78
C LEU A 29 -4.05 3.29 18.40
N GLY A 30 -2.86 3.43 18.99
CA GLY A 30 -2.10 2.31 19.56
C GLY A 30 -1.38 1.43 18.53
N ILE A 31 -1.33 1.86 17.26
CA ILE A 31 -0.68 1.14 16.16
C ILE A 31 0.78 1.60 16.07
N ARG A 32 1.71 0.73 16.50
CA ARG A 32 3.15 1.04 16.52
C ARG A 32 3.87 0.54 15.27
N GLY A 33 4.95 1.24 14.90
CA GLY A 33 5.88 0.80 13.86
C GLY A 33 5.42 1.04 12.43
N MET A 34 4.30 1.73 12.21
CA MET A 34 3.81 2.06 10.88
C MET A 34 4.27 3.44 10.40
N SER A 35 4.35 3.59 9.08
CA SER A 35 4.76 4.77 8.33
C SER A 35 4.00 4.83 7.00
N THR A 36 4.21 5.88 6.20
CA THR A 36 3.71 5.98 4.83
C THR A 36 4.12 4.79 3.95
N TYR A 37 5.33 4.27 4.14
CA TYR A 37 5.83 3.11 3.42
C TYR A 37 5.05 1.85 3.80
N SER A 38 5.00 1.51 5.09
CA SER A 38 4.32 0.29 5.54
C SER A 38 2.81 0.37 5.26
N PHE A 39 2.20 1.56 5.37
CA PHE A 39 0.79 1.78 5.04
C PHE A 39 0.49 1.46 3.57
N ARG A 40 1.38 1.90 2.65
CA ARG A 40 1.26 1.57 1.22
C ARG A 40 1.42 0.06 1.00
N GLN A 41 2.36 -0.59 1.69
CA GLN A 41 2.56 -2.04 1.61
C GLN A 41 1.34 -2.82 2.12
N SER A 42 0.77 -2.44 3.26
CA SER A 42 -0.45 -3.04 3.80
C SER A 42 -1.63 -2.90 2.84
N LEU A 43 -1.81 -1.71 2.25
CA LEU A 43 -2.87 -1.47 1.25
C LEU A 43 -2.71 -2.40 0.04
N LEU A 44 -1.50 -2.48 -0.53
CA LEU A 44 -1.23 -3.32 -1.69
C LEU A 44 -1.40 -4.80 -1.37
N THR A 45 -0.94 -5.24 -0.20
CA THR A 45 -1.06 -6.63 0.29
C THR A 45 -2.53 -7.02 0.39
N MET A 46 -3.35 -6.20 1.05
CA MET A 46 -4.79 -6.41 1.17
C MET A 46 -5.47 -6.46 -0.21
N MET A 47 -5.15 -5.54 -1.12
CA MET A 47 -5.73 -5.52 -2.45
C MET A 47 -5.36 -6.75 -3.28
N HIS A 48 -4.14 -7.26 -3.13
CA HIS A 48 -3.70 -8.44 -3.85
C HIS A 48 -4.29 -9.72 -3.27
N PHE A 49 -4.01 -10.01 -2.01
CA PHE A 49 -4.30 -11.31 -1.39
C PHE A 49 -5.75 -11.44 -0.94
N GLU A 50 -6.36 -10.39 -0.40
CA GLU A 50 -7.74 -10.47 0.11
C GLU A 50 -8.79 -10.12 -0.95
N LYS A 51 -8.46 -9.23 -1.89
CA LYS A 51 -9.38 -8.80 -2.95
C LYS A 51 -9.10 -9.43 -4.32
N GLY A 52 -7.98 -10.14 -4.48
CA GLY A 52 -7.64 -10.87 -5.70
C GLY A 52 -7.28 -9.97 -6.88
N TYR A 53 -6.90 -8.71 -6.66
CA TYR A 53 -6.51 -7.84 -7.77
C TYR A 53 -5.15 -8.24 -8.34
N SER A 54 -5.06 -8.30 -9.67
CA SER A 54 -3.81 -8.63 -10.36
C SER A 54 -2.71 -7.58 -10.10
N LEU A 55 -1.44 -8.02 -10.12
CA LEU A 55 -0.28 -7.14 -10.03
C LEU A 55 -0.30 -6.01 -11.07
N ARG A 56 -0.81 -6.27 -12.27
CA ARG A 56 -0.91 -5.25 -13.33
C ARG A 56 -1.96 -4.18 -13.01
N THR A 57 -3.05 -4.55 -12.35
CA THR A 57 -4.05 -3.59 -11.85
C THR A 57 -3.42 -2.70 -10.78
N LEU A 58 -2.74 -3.31 -9.81
CA LEU A 58 -2.08 -2.61 -8.72
C LEU A 58 -0.96 -1.69 -9.22
N GLN A 59 -0.20 -2.14 -10.21
CA GLN A 59 0.83 -1.34 -10.88
C GLN A 59 0.26 -0.06 -11.48
N LYS A 60 -0.87 -0.14 -12.19
CA LYS A 60 -1.54 1.03 -12.77
C LYS A 60 -2.04 2.00 -11.70
N ILE A 61 -2.63 1.48 -10.61
CA ILE A 61 -3.15 2.31 -9.51
C ILE A 61 -2.02 3.06 -8.81
N THR A 62 -0.89 2.38 -8.60
CA THR A 62 0.24 2.92 -7.84
C THR A 62 1.31 3.58 -8.69
N GLN A 63 1.16 3.54 -10.02
CA GLN A 63 2.06 4.15 -11.01
C GLN A 63 3.52 3.68 -10.89
N HIS A 64 3.74 2.40 -10.55
CA HIS A 64 5.08 1.82 -10.62
C HIS A 64 5.46 1.56 -12.08
N GLU A 65 6.60 2.09 -12.51
CA GLU A 65 7.11 1.89 -13.88
C GLU A 65 7.40 0.42 -14.18
N ASP A 66 7.91 -0.31 -13.18
CA ASP A 66 8.30 -1.71 -13.30
C ASP A 66 7.46 -2.60 -12.38
N ILE A 67 6.97 -3.71 -12.94
CA ILE A 67 6.13 -4.67 -12.22
C ILE A 67 6.95 -5.53 -11.24
N GLY A 68 8.24 -5.76 -11.52
CA GLY A 68 9.15 -6.49 -10.64
C GLY A 68 9.44 -5.74 -9.34
N ASN A 69 9.57 -4.40 -9.41
CA ASN A 69 9.64 -3.52 -8.23
C ASN A 69 8.39 -3.69 -7.35
N LEU A 70 7.20 -3.73 -7.95
CA LEU A 70 5.95 -3.94 -7.21
C LEU A 70 5.83 -5.35 -6.63
N ALA A 71 6.23 -6.38 -7.38
CA ALA A 71 6.22 -7.77 -6.89
C ALA A 71 7.15 -7.94 -5.67
N ARG A 72 8.38 -7.40 -5.75
CA ARG A 72 9.31 -7.38 -4.61
C ARG A 72 8.76 -6.62 -3.41
N TYR A 73 8.07 -5.51 -3.66
CA TYR A 73 7.44 -4.70 -2.62
C TYR A 73 6.34 -5.46 -1.85
N LEU A 74 5.65 -6.37 -2.53
CA LEU A 74 4.63 -7.23 -1.96
C LEU A 74 5.18 -8.55 -1.42
N GLU A 75 6.48 -8.78 -1.53
CA GLU A 75 7.13 -10.07 -1.22
C GLU A 75 6.50 -11.26 -1.96
N ILE A 76 5.80 -10.99 -3.06
CA ILE A 76 5.18 -11.98 -3.92
C ILE A 76 6.29 -12.71 -4.67
N GLY A 77 6.36 -14.02 -4.45
CA GLY A 77 7.45 -14.84 -4.92
C GLY A 77 7.04 -16.29 -5.15
N GLN A 78 8.01 -17.19 -4.96
CA GLN A 78 7.86 -18.60 -5.29
C GLN A 78 6.73 -19.31 -4.51
N GLN A 79 6.48 -18.91 -3.26
CA GLN A 79 5.46 -19.55 -2.42
C GLN A 79 4.05 -19.43 -3.00
N GLU A 80 3.68 -18.27 -3.53
CA GLU A 80 2.36 -18.06 -4.13
C GLU A 80 2.20 -18.89 -5.41
N ALA A 81 3.25 -19.00 -6.23
CA ALA A 81 3.25 -19.86 -7.41
C ALA A 81 3.09 -21.34 -7.04
N ASP A 82 3.77 -21.78 -5.98
CA ASP A 82 3.67 -23.14 -5.48
C ASP A 82 2.28 -23.44 -4.90
N GLU A 83 1.68 -22.50 -4.17
CA GLU A 83 0.30 -22.61 -3.66
C GLU A 83 -0.73 -22.64 -4.78
N ALA A 84 -0.61 -21.76 -5.78
CA ALA A 84 -1.48 -21.77 -6.96
C ALA A 84 -1.39 -23.10 -7.72
N LEU A 85 -0.18 -23.64 -7.87
CA LEU A 85 0.03 -24.94 -8.50
C LEU A 85 -0.57 -26.09 -7.68
N ARG A 86 -0.42 -26.06 -6.35
CA ARG A 86 -1.07 -27.03 -5.45
C ARG A 86 -2.58 -26.98 -5.56
N GLY A 87 -3.17 -25.79 -5.61
CA GLY A 87 -4.62 -25.61 -5.73
C GLY A 87 -5.23 -26.10 -7.05
N LEU A 88 -4.43 -26.23 -8.12
CA LEU A 88 -4.89 -26.78 -9.41
C LEU A 88 -5.07 -28.30 -9.40
N TRP A 89 -4.35 -29.01 -8.53
CA TRP A 89 -4.30 -30.47 -8.51
C TRP A 89 -4.64 -31.08 -7.14
N GLY A 90 -5.11 -30.25 -6.20
CA GLY A 90 -5.49 -30.62 -4.84
C GLY A 90 -6.98 -30.88 -4.67
#